data_AF-A0A7Y4WVL0-F1
#
_entry.id   AF-A0A7Y4WVL0-F1
#
_cell.length_a   1.000
_cell.length_b   1.000
_cell.length_c   1.000
_cell.angle_alpha   90.00
_cell.angle_beta   90.00
_cell.angle_gamma   90.00
#
_symmetry.space_group_name_H-M   'P 1'
#
loop_
_entity.id
_entity.type
_entity.pdbx_description
1 polymer ?
#
loop_
_entity_poly.entity_id
_entity_poly.type
_entity_poly.pdbx_seq_one_letter_code
_entity_poly.pdbx_strand_id
1 'polypeptide(L)'
;MQKLNLNETADEPTVEKSFWRRQFQAESTRAQKKFDWTFGVVLPVICFAFDPVVFKGSSLGAATYGAYKPFAYLLSFTSIMAMMAWLIWGDRLKSISSLMGGLFILGSVVSFAVGLVMLPLSLVGLIVLIGALGFTPLLTGIVYLRNGVRAVRSAKALLPGRTLVYATTLAALFSFTIPFVINVEINRSIQNIKFGDENVAAAEARKLRLLSPLVNFDVLANECFVESDGEPRALKMQIIAALYADMTGHRVEERRWQFD
;
A
#
# COMPACT_ATOMS: atom_id res chain seq x y z
N MET A 1 -14.04 -27.45 -65.55
CA MET A 1 -14.86 -28.00 -64.44
C MET A 1 -14.29 -27.52 -63.12
N GLN A 2 -14.91 -26.51 -62.53
CA GLN A 2 -14.46 -25.81 -61.32
C GLN A 2 -15.23 -26.40 -60.13
N LYS A 3 -14.54 -27.10 -59.22
CA LYS A 3 -15.16 -27.63 -58.00
C LYS A 3 -15.34 -26.49 -57.00
N LEU A 4 -16.54 -25.94 -56.94
CA LEU A 4 -16.99 -25.05 -55.87
C LEU A 4 -17.02 -25.85 -54.56
N ASN A 5 -15.99 -25.70 -53.73
CA ASN A 5 -16.00 -26.14 -52.34
C ASN A 5 -16.89 -25.18 -51.53
N LEU A 6 -18.21 -25.40 -51.62
CA LEU A 6 -19.19 -24.86 -50.69
C LEU A 6 -19.14 -25.67 -49.39
N ASN A 7 -18.01 -25.64 -48.70
CA ASN A 7 -18.02 -25.93 -47.25
C ASN A 7 -18.41 -24.62 -46.57
N GLU A 8 -19.70 -24.35 -46.62
CA GLU A 8 -20.39 -23.41 -45.75
C GLU A 8 -20.21 -23.95 -44.33
N THR A 9 -19.11 -23.53 -43.70
CA THR A 9 -18.86 -23.80 -42.28
C THR A 9 -19.97 -23.09 -41.52
N ALA A 10 -21.01 -23.86 -41.18
CA ALA A 10 -22.06 -23.41 -40.28
C ALA A 10 -21.39 -22.71 -39.10
N ASP A 11 -21.69 -21.42 -38.93
CA ASP A 11 -21.23 -20.62 -37.79
C ASP A 11 -21.66 -21.35 -36.52
N GLU A 12 -20.74 -22.11 -35.92
CA GLU A 12 -21.00 -22.74 -34.63
C GLU A 12 -21.36 -21.61 -33.66
N PRO A 13 -22.51 -21.70 -32.97
CA PRO A 13 -22.97 -20.64 -32.09
C PRO A 13 -21.86 -20.34 -31.08
N THR A 14 -21.24 -19.17 -31.21
CA THR A 14 -20.14 -18.78 -30.33
C THR A 14 -20.71 -18.66 -28.93
N VAL A 15 -20.47 -19.67 -28.10
CA VAL A 15 -20.91 -19.68 -26.71
C VAL A 15 -20.37 -18.40 -26.05
N GLU A 16 -21.28 -17.48 -25.70
CA GLU A 16 -20.91 -16.20 -25.13
C GLU A 16 -20.09 -16.44 -23.85
N LYS A 17 -18.80 -16.10 -23.90
CA LYS A 17 -17.91 -16.27 -22.75
C LYS A 17 -18.41 -15.39 -21.61
N SER A 18 -18.63 -15.94 -20.41
CA SER A 18 -19.09 -15.18 -19.23
C SER A 18 -18.19 -13.97 -18.91
N PHE A 19 -18.78 -12.90 -18.35
CA PHE A 19 -18.07 -11.67 -18.00
C PHE A 19 -16.79 -11.94 -17.16
N TRP A 20 -16.91 -12.76 -16.12
CA TRP A 20 -15.79 -13.12 -15.25
C TRP A 20 -14.67 -13.85 -16.01
N ARG A 21 -15.03 -14.76 -16.92
CA ARG A 21 -14.03 -15.45 -17.74
C ARG A 21 -13.26 -14.48 -18.62
N ARG A 22 -13.88 -13.37 -19.07
CA ARG A 22 -13.21 -12.28 -19.81
C ARG A 22 -12.28 -11.44 -18.95
N GLN A 23 -12.62 -11.20 -17.67
CA GLN A 23 -11.77 -10.42 -16.76
C GLN A 23 -10.44 -11.12 -16.43
N PHE A 24 -10.44 -12.45 -16.41
CA PHE A 24 -9.27 -13.25 -16.09
C PHE A 24 -8.66 -13.94 -17.33
N GLN A 25 -8.73 -13.33 -18.52
CA GLN A 25 -7.98 -13.84 -19.69
C GLN A 25 -6.50 -13.45 -19.62
N ALA A 26 -5.65 -14.24 -20.28
CA ALA A 26 -4.20 -13.99 -20.34
C ALA A 26 -3.91 -12.65 -21.03
N GLU A 27 -4.57 -12.42 -22.17
CA GLU A 27 -4.48 -11.15 -22.88
C GLU A 27 -5.35 -10.08 -22.21
N SER A 28 -4.82 -8.87 -22.12
CA SER A 28 -5.53 -7.71 -21.57
C SER A 28 -5.99 -6.79 -22.70
N THR A 29 -7.28 -6.44 -22.68
CA THR A 29 -7.82 -5.47 -23.62
C THR A 29 -7.34 -4.05 -23.28
N ARG A 30 -7.39 -3.13 -24.26
CA ARG A 30 -7.03 -1.71 -24.02
C ARG A 30 -7.88 -1.09 -22.91
N ALA A 31 -9.18 -1.42 -22.85
CA ALA A 31 -10.08 -0.94 -21.80
C ALA A 31 -9.69 -1.49 -20.42
N GLN A 32 -9.33 -2.78 -20.33
CA GLN A 32 -8.83 -3.36 -19.09
C GLN A 32 -7.53 -2.68 -18.64
N LYS A 33 -6.57 -2.44 -19.55
CA LYS A 33 -5.34 -1.72 -19.20
C LYS A 33 -5.61 -0.32 -18.66
N LYS A 34 -6.54 0.44 -19.26
CA LYS A 34 -6.96 1.75 -18.75
C LYS A 34 -7.57 1.65 -17.36
N PHE A 35 -8.44 0.66 -17.14
CA PHE A 35 -9.01 0.39 -15.82
C PHE A 35 -7.91 0.05 -14.80
N ASP A 36 -6.94 -0.78 -15.17
CA ASP A 36 -5.83 -1.21 -14.30
C ASP A 36 -4.94 -0.05 -13.90
N TRP A 37 -4.63 0.83 -14.84
CA TRP A 37 -3.90 2.07 -14.56
C TRP A 37 -4.69 2.99 -13.62
N THR A 38 -5.99 3.15 -13.88
CA THR A 38 -6.83 4.07 -13.10
C THR A 38 -6.98 3.60 -11.66
N PHE A 39 -7.38 2.34 -11.45
CA PHE A 39 -7.69 1.80 -10.13
C PHE A 39 -6.49 1.15 -9.44
N GLY A 40 -5.49 0.65 -10.18
CA GLY A 40 -4.29 0.03 -9.60
C GLY A 40 -3.13 0.99 -9.35
N VAL A 41 -3.17 2.21 -9.91
CA VAL A 41 -2.06 3.18 -9.81
C VAL A 41 -2.57 4.57 -9.47
N VAL A 42 -3.36 5.20 -10.35
CA VAL A 42 -3.70 6.64 -10.24
C VAL A 42 -4.56 6.92 -9.01
N LEU A 43 -5.68 6.22 -8.84
CA LEU A 43 -6.59 6.46 -7.73
C LEU A 43 -5.97 6.15 -6.36
N PRO A 44 -5.22 5.05 -6.15
CA PRO A 44 -4.47 4.85 -4.93
C PRO A 44 -3.53 6.01 -4.58
N VAL A 45 -2.78 6.55 -5.57
CA VAL A 45 -1.91 7.71 -5.36
C VAL A 45 -2.70 8.95 -4.96
N ILE A 46 -3.83 9.21 -5.63
CA ILE A 46 -4.76 10.29 -5.28
C ILE A 46 -5.27 10.10 -3.85
N CYS A 47 -5.71 8.89 -3.48
CA CYS A 47 -6.15 8.58 -2.12
C CYS A 47 -5.06 8.93 -1.11
N PHE A 48 -3.81 8.52 -1.30
CA PHE A 48 -2.70 8.87 -0.39
C PHE A 48 -2.42 10.38 -0.32
N ALA A 49 -2.49 11.09 -1.45
CA ALA A 49 -2.28 12.54 -1.49
C ALA A 49 -3.36 13.29 -0.70
N PHE A 50 -4.60 12.81 -0.78
CA PHE A 50 -5.77 13.37 -0.09
C PHE A 50 -6.21 12.54 1.11
N ASP A 51 -5.28 11.91 1.84
CA ASP A 51 -5.60 11.16 3.06
C ASP A 51 -5.29 11.95 4.34
N PRO A 52 -6.10 12.96 4.71
CA PRO A 52 -6.01 13.57 6.03
C PRO A 52 -6.68 12.70 7.10
N VAL A 53 -7.69 11.90 6.74
CA VAL A 53 -8.60 11.28 7.71
C VAL A 53 -8.00 10.01 8.34
N VAL A 54 -7.35 9.14 7.57
CA VAL A 54 -6.94 7.82 8.07
C VAL A 54 -5.67 7.92 8.91
N PHE A 55 -4.71 8.75 8.49
CA PHE A 55 -3.38 8.76 9.11
C PHE A 55 -2.98 10.05 9.83
N LYS A 56 -3.58 11.21 9.52
CA LYS A 56 -3.14 12.48 10.12
C LYS A 56 -3.90 12.83 11.40
N GLY A 57 -4.95 12.08 11.75
CA GLY A 57 -5.88 12.49 12.81
C GLY A 57 -6.73 13.66 12.31
N SER A 58 -7.97 13.71 12.74
CA SER A 58 -8.83 14.86 12.44
C SER A 58 -9.02 15.66 13.72
N SER A 59 -9.56 16.88 13.63
CA SER A 59 -9.99 17.64 14.81
C SER A 59 -10.99 16.89 15.69
N LEU A 60 -11.58 15.80 15.18
CA LEU A 60 -12.52 14.94 15.89
C LEU A 60 -11.87 13.77 16.66
N GLY A 61 -10.54 13.62 16.62
CA GLY A 61 -9.86 12.61 17.43
C GLY A 61 -8.48 12.16 16.94
N ALA A 62 -7.78 11.43 17.82
CA ALA A 62 -6.46 10.88 17.55
C ALA A 62 -6.46 9.94 16.33
N ALA A 63 -5.36 9.91 15.58
CA ALA A 63 -5.18 9.03 14.43
C ALA A 63 -5.29 7.56 14.83
N THR A 64 -6.43 6.92 14.53
CA THR A 64 -6.74 5.54 14.96
C THR A 64 -5.71 4.52 14.46
N TYR A 65 -5.07 4.79 13.31
CA TYR A 65 -4.10 3.89 12.68
C TYR A 65 -2.70 4.50 12.48
N GLY A 66 -2.37 5.56 13.22
CA GLY A 66 -1.08 6.25 13.08
C GLY A 66 0.14 5.32 13.20
N ALA A 67 0.07 4.33 14.10
CA ALA A 67 1.14 3.36 14.34
C ALA A 67 1.39 2.35 13.19
N TYR A 68 0.45 2.23 12.25
CA TYR A 68 0.54 1.33 11.09
C TYR A 68 0.81 2.09 9.78
N LYS A 69 0.98 3.42 9.84
CA LYS A 69 1.25 4.26 8.67
C LYS A 69 2.48 3.78 7.86
N PRO A 70 3.65 3.48 8.47
CA PRO A 70 4.79 2.97 7.72
C PRO A 70 4.48 1.68 6.95
N PHE A 71 3.80 0.72 7.61
CA PHE A 71 3.37 -0.53 6.98
C PHE A 71 2.49 -0.27 5.75
N ALA A 72 1.43 0.52 5.93
CA ALA A 72 0.47 0.81 4.86
C ALA A 72 1.13 1.51 3.67
N TYR A 73 2.02 2.47 3.93
CA TYR A 73 2.69 3.26 2.90
C TYR A 73 3.69 2.42 2.12
N LEU A 74 4.51 1.62 2.81
CA LEU A 74 5.50 0.74 2.16
C LEU A 74 4.84 -0.34 1.31
N LEU A 75 3.82 -1.02 1.84
CA LEU A 75 3.10 -2.06 1.10
C LEU A 75 2.40 -1.48 -0.13
N SER A 76 1.76 -0.31 0.02
CA SER A 76 1.05 0.34 -1.08
C SER A 76 2.00 0.86 -2.14
N PHE A 77 3.07 1.54 -1.73
CA PHE A 77 4.11 2.01 -2.64
C PHE A 77 4.70 0.85 -3.46
N THR A 78 5.12 -0.22 -2.78
CA THR A 78 5.68 -1.41 -3.44
C THR A 78 4.68 -2.03 -4.43
N SER A 79 3.42 -2.13 -4.04
CA SER A 79 2.36 -2.70 -4.89
C SER A 79 2.05 -1.82 -6.11
N ILE A 80 2.02 -0.50 -5.93
CA ILE A 80 1.80 0.47 -7.02
C ILE A 80 2.97 0.45 -7.99
N MET A 81 4.21 0.47 -7.50
CA MET A 81 5.41 0.41 -8.34
C MET A 81 5.49 -0.90 -9.11
N ALA A 82 5.17 -2.03 -8.45
CA ALA A 82 5.09 -3.32 -9.12
C ALA A 82 3.97 -3.35 -10.17
N MET A 83 2.80 -2.76 -9.88
CA MET A 83 1.69 -2.67 -10.84
C MET A 83 2.09 -1.84 -12.06
N MET A 84 2.71 -0.68 -11.87
CA MET A 84 3.25 0.13 -12.97
C MET A 84 4.22 -0.69 -13.81
N ALA A 85 5.17 -1.38 -13.17
CA ALA A 85 6.13 -2.23 -13.87
C ALA A 85 5.43 -3.33 -14.68
N TRP A 86 4.46 -4.01 -14.07
CA TRP A 86 3.69 -5.05 -14.73
C TRP A 86 2.88 -4.53 -15.93
N LEU A 87 2.25 -3.36 -15.81
CA LEU A 87 1.46 -2.77 -16.88
C LEU A 87 2.31 -2.26 -18.06
N ILE A 88 3.54 -1.83 -17.78
CA ILE A 88 4.49 -1.36 -18.81
C ILE A 88 5.17 -2.54 -19.52
N TRP A 89 5.71 -3.49 -18.76
CA TRP A 89 6.55 -4.56 -19.31
C TRP A 89 5.82 -5.89 -19.51
N GLY A 90 4.78 -6.18 -18.72
CA GLY A 90 3.95 -7.39 -18.81
C GLY A 90 4.78 -8.67 -18.91
N ASP A 91 4.51 -9.46 -19.95
CA ASP A 91 5.18 -10.74 -20.24
C ASP A 91 6.69 -10.63 -20.50
N ARG A 92 7.27 -9.43 -20.60
CA ARG A 92 8.74 -9.27 -20.61
C ARG A 92 9.35 -9.57 -19.23
N LEU A 93 8.57 -9.54 -18.16
CA LEU A 93 8.99 -9.84 -16.78
C LEU A 93 8.76 -11.31 -16.38
N LYS A 94 8.71 -12.23 -17.34
CA LYS A 94 8.44 -13.66 -17.09
C LYS A 94 9.29 -14.29 -15.99
N SER A 95 10.56 -13.91 -15.86
CA SER A 95 11.47 -14.45 -14.84
C SER A 95 11.07 -14.11 -13.41
N ILE A 96 10.43 -12.94 -13.20
CA ILE A 96 9.98 -12.46 -11.89
C ILE A 96 8.46 -12.48 -11.75
N SER A 97 7.71 -13.01 -12.74
CA SER A 97 6.25 -12.88 -12.74
C SER A 97 5.57 -13.73 -11.67
N SER A 98 6.22 -14.78 -11.16
CA SER A 98 5.74 -15.51 -9.96
C SER A 98 5.81 -14.63 -8.71
N LEU A 99 6.89 -13.84 -8.57
CA LEU A 99 7.07 -12.92 -7.45
C LEU A 99 6.02 -11.81 -7.50
N MET A 100 5.82 -11.20 -8.67
CA MET A 100 4.77 -10.20 -8.89
C MET A 100 3.37 -10.79 -8.63
N GLY A 101 3.16 -12.06 -9.03
CA GLY A 101 1.95 -12.81 -8.74
C GLY A 101 1.64 -12.86 -7.24
N GLY A 102 2.63 -13.24 -6.43
CA GLY A 102 2.49 -13.31 -4.97
C GLY A 102 2.20 -11.95 -4.35
N LEU A 103 2.96 -10.92 -4.74
CA LEU A 103 2.76 -9.54 -4.30
C LEU A 103 1.35 -9.03 -4.62
N PHE A 104 0.86 -9.23 -5.85
CA PHE A 104 -0.48 -8.78 -6.24
C PHE A 104 -1.60 -9.58 -5.59
N ILE A 105 -1.44 -10.89 -5.38
CA ILE A 105 -2.44 -11.69 -4.66
C ILE A 105 -2.55 -11.21 -3.21
N LEU A 106 -1.42 -11.00 -2.52
CA LEU A 106 -1.42 -10.42 -1.18
C LEU A 106 -2.07 -9.04 -1.18
N GLY A 107 -1.61 -8.16 -2.08
CA GLY A 107 -2.15 -6.81 -2.21
C GLY A 107 -3.65 -6.82 -2.44
N SER A 108 -4.17 -7.78 -3.21
CA SER A 108 -5.60 -7.95 -3.44
C SER A 108 -6.35 -8.26 -2.14
N VAL A 109 -5.87 -9.23 -1.35
CA VAL A 109 -6.46 -9.61 -0.07
C VAL A 109 -6.48 -8.43 0.89
N VAL A 110 -5.34 -7.74 1.05
CA VAL A 110 -5.22 -6.58 1.94
C VAL A 110 -6.13 -5.44 1.48
N SER A 111 -6.15 -5.15 0.18
CA SER A 111 -6.97 -4.07 -0.39
C SER A 111 -8.46 -4.34 -0.25
N PHE A 112 -8.91 -5.59 -0.41
CA PHE A 112 -10.29 -5.98 -0.13
C PHE A 112 -10.63 -5.87 1.35
N ALA A 113 -9.74 -6.31 2.25
CA ALA A 113 -9.97 -6.19 3.69
C ALA A 113 -10.12 -4.73 4.12
N VAL A 114 -9.22 -3.85 3.66
CA VAL A 114 -9.32 -2.40 3.91
C VAL A 114 -10.60 -1.83 3.31
N GLY A 115 -10.91 -2.16 2.06
CA GLY A 115 -12.12 -1.69 1.39
C GLY A 115 -13.41 -2.12 2.10
N LEU A 116 -13.44 -3.34 2.66
CA LEU A 116 -14.58 -3.84 3.41
C LEU A 116 -14.73 -3.13 4.76
N VAL A 117 -13.63 -2.87 5.46
CA VAL A 117 -13.62 -2.08 6.70
C VAL A 117 -14.05 -0.64 6.45
N MET A 118 -13.64 -0.04 5.33
CA MET A 118 -14.01 1.33 4.95
C MET A 118 -15.42 1.44 4.35
N LEU A 119 -16.05 0.34 3.95
CA LEU A 119 -17.32 0.33 3.23
C LEU A 119 -18.44 1.10 3.97
N PRO A 120 -18.68 0.90 5.28
CA PRO A 120 -19.78 1.61 5.97
C PRO A 120 -19.57 3.12 5.98
N LEU A 121 -18.34 3.57 6.23
CA LEU A 121 -17.98 4.99 6.21
C LEU A 121 -18.09 5.58 4.78
N SER A 122 -17.73 4.79 3.77
CA SER A 122 -17.81 5.18 2.35
C SER A 122 -19.25 5.35 1.89
N LEU A 123 -20.16 4.50 2.37
CA LEU A 123 -21.60 4.60 2.08
C LEU A 123 -22.20 5.88 2.68
N VAL A 124 -21.85 6.22 3.92
CA VAL A 124 -22.29 7.49 4.54
C VAL A 124 -21.67 8.69 3.83
N GLY A 125 -20.38 8.62 3.49
CA GLY A 125 -19.65 9.68 2.79
C GLY A 125 -20.07 9.89 1.33
N LEU A 126 -20.84 8.97 0.74
CA LEU A 126 -21.32 9.09 -0.64
C LEU A 126 -22.18 10.34 -0.86
N ILE A 127 -22.86 10.81 0.20
CA ILE A 127 -23.66 12.04 0.19
C ILE A 127 -22.82 13.28 -0.21
N VAL A 128 -21.52 13.28 0.11
CA VAL A 128 -20.60 14.40 -0.13
C VAL A 128 -19.63 14.10 -1.28
N LEU A 129 -19.88 13.07 -2.09
CA LEU A 129 -19.00 12.56 -3.16
C LEU A 129 -17.63 12.02 -2.70
N ILE A 130 -17.12 12.44 -1.54
CA ILE A 130 -15.87 11.97 -0.91
C ILE A 130 -15.92 10.46 -0.64
N GLY A 131 -17.09 9.92 -0.28
CA GLY A 131 -17.28 8.49 -0.06
C GLY A 131 -16.94 7.61 -1.25
N ALA A 132 -16.97 8.15 -2.48
CA ALA A 132 -16.56 7.41 -3.68
C ALA A 132 -15.10 6.95 -3.60
N LEU A 133 -14.21 7.74 -2.99
CA LEU A 133 -12.79 7.38 -2.83
C LEU A 133 -12.60 6.19 -1.89
N GLY A 134 -13.50 5.99 -0.93
CA GLY A 134 -13.45 4.86 -0.01
C GLY A 134 -13.76 3.50 -0.66
N PHE A 135 -14.31 3.49 -1.88
CA PHE A 135 -14.43 2.26 -2.69
C PHE A 135 -13.15 1.92 -3.47
N THR A 136 -12.17 2.83 -3.54
CA THR A 136 -10.92 2.60 -4.27
C THR A 136 -10.24 1.29 -3.87
N PRO A 137 -10.04 0.97 -2.57
CA PRO A 137 -9.38 -0.28 -2.19
C PRO A 137 -10.11 -1.55 -2.67
N LEU A 138 -11.44 -1.54 -2.80
CA LEU A 138 -12.17 -2.69 -3.36
C LEU A 138 -11.85 -2.87 -4.85
N LEU A 139 -11.85 -1.77 -5.61
CA LEU A 139 -11.57 -1.81 -7.04
C LEU A 139 -10.10 -2.13 -7.33
N THR A 140 -9.18 -1.57 -6.54
CA THR A 140 -7.75 -1.93 -6.53
C THR A 140 -7.58 -3.43 -6.25
N GLY A 141 -8.34 -3.98 -5.29
CA GLY A 141 -8.34 -5.40 -4.98
C GLY A 141 -8.63 -6.29 -6.20
N ILE A 142 -9.63 -5.92 -7.01
CA ILE A 142 -9.96 -6.63 -8.27
C ILE A 142 -8.83 -6.50 -9.29
N VAL A 143 -8.26 -5.31 -9.47
CA VAL A 143 -7.10 -5.08 -10.38
C VAL A 143 -5.91 -5.94 -9.97
N TYR A 144 -5.59 -5.97 -8.68
CA TYR A 144 -4.48 -6.74 -8.14
C TYR A 144 -4.73 -8.23 -8.33
N LEU A 145 -5.94 -8.73 -8.04
CA LEU A 145 -6.25 -10.16 -8.22
C LEU A 145 -6.06 -10.61 -9.67
N ARG A 146 -6.62 -9.88 -10.63
CA ARG A 146 -6.53 -10.28 -12.04
C ARG A 146 -5.10 -10.21 -12.58
N ASN A 147 -4.33 -9.18 -12.19
CA ASN A 147 -2.94 -9.07 -12.61
C ASN A 147 -2.04 -10.09 -11.90
N GLY A 148 -2.33 -10.43 -10.65
CA GLY A 148 -1.69 -11.53 -9.95
C GLY A 148 -1.90 -12.87 -10.66
N VAL A 149 -3.16 -13.17 -11.03
CA VAL A 149 -3.49 -14.39 -11.81
C VAL A 149 -2.77 -14.41 -13.16
N ARG A 150 -2.71 -13.27 -13.87
CA ARG A 150 -1.97 -13.17 -15.14
C ARG A 150 -0.47 -13.39 -14.95
N ALA A 151 0.12 -12.80 -13.91
CA ALA A 151 1.55 -12.94 -13.62
C ALA A 151 1.94 -14.39 -13.25
N VAL A 152 1.10 -15.07 -12.45
CA VAL A 152 1.27 -16.50 -12.14
C VAL A 152 1.15 -17.37 -13.40
N ARG A 153 0.20 -17.07 -14.29
CA ARG A 153 0.06 -17.81 -15.55
C ARG A 153 1.24 -17.60 -16.50
N SER A 154 1.76 -16.38 -16.59
CA SER A 154 2.99 -16.08 -17.33
C SER A 154 4.17 -16.89 -16.79
N ALA A 155 4.29 -17.03 -15.47
CA ALA A 155 5.37 -17.81 -14.83
C ALA A 155 5.23 -19.32 -15.07
N LYS A 156 4.01 -19.83 -15.26
CA LYS A 156 3.76 -21.26 -15.53
C LYS A 156 4.45 -21.76 -16.79
N ALA A 157 4.77 -20.87 -17.74
CA ALA A 157 5.53 -21.23 -18.94
C ALA A 157 7.02 -21.53 -18.65
N LEU A 158 7.55 -21.05 -17.53
CA LEU A 158 8.97 -21.20 -17.16
C LEU A 158 9.20 -22.09 -15.95
N LEU A 159 8.25 -22.17 -15.02
CA LEU A 159 8.43 -22.83 -13.73
C LEU A 159 7.54 -24.08 -13.60
N PRO A 160 8.07 -25.20 -13.05
CA PRO A 160 7.25 -26.34 -12.65
C PRO A 160 6.18 -25.94 -11.64
N GLY A 161 5.03 -26.64 -11.64
CA GLY A 161 3.88 -26.27 -10.81
C GLY A 161 4.18 -26.13 -9.31
N ARG A 162 5.00 -27.03 -8.73
CA ARG A 162 5.41 -26.95 -7.31
C ARG A 162 6.26 -25.71 -7.03
N THR A 163 7.27 -25.46 -7.87
CA THR A 163 8.16 -24.29 -7.76
C THR A 163 7.37 -22.99 -7.93
N LEU A 164 6.40 -22.96 -8.83
CA LEU A 164 5.52 -21.81 -9.03
C LEU A 164 4.74 -21.46 -7.77
N VAL A 165 4.13 -22.46 -7.11
CA VAL A 165 3.39 -22.27 -5.85
C VAL A 165 4.33 -21.76 -4.77
N TYR A 166 5.48 -22.39 -4.56
CA TYR A 166 6.45 -21.95 -3.54
C TYR A 166 6.96 -20.52 -3.79
N ALA A 167 7.34 -20.19 -5.02
CA ALA A 167 7.82 -18.86 -5.36
C ALA A 167 6.74 -17.78 -5.15
N THR A 168 5.50 -18.07 -5.57
CA THR A 168 4.35 -17.15 -5.40
C THR A 168 4.03 -16.94 -3.91
N THR A 169 3.94 -18.02 -3.13
CA THR A 169 3.67 -17.95 -1.69
C THR A 169 4.79 -17.24 -0.94
N LEU A 170 6.05 -17.55 -1.25
CA LEU A 170 7.20 -16.92 -0.62
C LEU A 170 7.23 -15.41 -0.91
N ALA A 171 6.95 -15.02 -2.16
CA ALA A 171 6.84 -13.61 -2.52
C ALA A 171 5.72 -12.89 -1.78
N ALA A 172 4.55 -13.52 -1.63
CA ALA A 172 3.47 -12.97 -0.80
C ALA A 172 3.92 -12.80 0.65
N LEU A 173 4.55 -13.81 1.26
CA LEU A 173 5.06 -13.71 2.63
C LEU A 173 6.08 -12.58 2.79
N PHE A 174 7.09 -12.47 1.90
CA PHE A 174 8.07 -11.39 1.96
C PHE A 174 7.44 -10.01 1.77
N SER A 175 6.47 -9.89 0.85
CA SER A 175 5.76 -8.63 0.60
C SER A 175 4.99 -8.14 1.83
N PHE A 176 4.55 -9.05 2.69
CA PHE A 176 3.91 -8.71 3.96
C PHE A 176 4.93 -8.47 5.09
N THR A 177 5.87 -9.40 5.26
CA THR A 177 6.81 -9.42 6.37
C THR A 177 7.77 -8.23 6.35
N ILE A 178 8.25 -7.79 5.18
CA ILE A 178 9.21 -6.68 5.10
C ILE A 178 8.59 -5.37 5.62
N PRO A 179 7.45 -4.88 5.10
CA PRO A 179 6.77 -3.71 5.66
C PRO A 179 6.43 -3.87 7.14
N PHE A 180 6.05 -5.07 7.58
CA PHE A 180 5.70 -5.34 8.97
C PHE A 180 6.89 -5.19 9.92
N VAL A 181 8.02 -5.81 9.58
CA VAL A 181 9.25 -5.72 10.37
C VAL A 181 9.75 -4.28 10.43
N ILE A 182 9.73 -3.55 9.30
CA ILE A 182 10.12 -2.14 9.27
C ILE A 182 9.20 -1.31 10.18
N ASN A 183 7.88 -1.57 10.15
CA ASN A 183 6.92 -0.89 11.02
C ASN A 183 7.18 -1.17 12.51
N VAL A 184 7.47 -2.43 12.87
CA VAL A 184 7.82 -2.82 14.24
C VAL A 184 9.11 -2.12 14.68
N GLU A 185 10.14 -2.10 13.85
CA GLU A 185 11.42 -1.46 14.18
C GLU A 185 11.26 0.07 14.33
N ILE A 186 10.51 0.74 13.45
CA ILE A 186 10.21 2.18 13.59
C ILE A 186 9.53 2.46 14.94
N ASN A 187 8.50 1.67 15.28
CA ASN A 187 7.79 1.85 16.55
C ASN A 187 8.71 1.58 17.74
N ARG A 188 9.57 0.56 17.67
CA ARG A 188 10.57 0.28 18.70
C ARG A 188 11.57 1.42 18.86
N SER A 189 12.08 1.99 17.77
CA SER A 189 12.98 3.15 17.80
C SER A 189 12.29 4.37 18.43
N ILE A 190 11.01 4.63 18.11
CA ILE A 190 10.22 5.69 18.75
C ILE A 190 10.12 5.45 20.26
N GLN A 191 9.81 4.22 20.69
CA GLN A 191 9.74 3.87 22.11
C GLN A 191 11.09 4.02 22.82
N ASN A 192 12.19 3.64 22.18
CA ASN A 192 13.54 3.81 22.71
C ASN A 192 13.94 5.29 22.81
N ILE A 193 13.50 6.16 21.89
CA ILE A 193 13.68 7.62 22.03
C ILE A 193 12.84 8.17 23.20
N LYS A 194 11.63 7.64 23.39
CA LYS A 194 10.75 8.06 24.49
C LYS A 194 11.23 7.60 25.86
N PHE A 195 11.83 6.42 26.00
CA PHE A 195 12.12 5.84 27.31
C PHE A 195 13.60 5.51 27.56
N GLY A 196 14.45 5.60 26.53
CA GLY A 196 15.88 5.33 26.64
C GLY A 196 16.66 6.52 27.22
N ASP A 197 17.92 6.25 27.56
CA ASP A 197 18.89 7.28 27.89
C ASP A 197 19.27 8.14 26.66
N GLU A 198 20.04 9.20 26.88
CA GLU A 198 20.44 10.15 25.84
C GLU A 198 21.23 9.49 24.70
N ASN A 199 22.07 8.51 25.00
CA ASN A 199 22.88 7.81 24.01
C ASN A 199 22.02 6.90 23.13
N VAL A 200 21.07 6.18 23.74
CA VAL A 200 20.09 5.34 23.06
C VAL A 200 19.18 6.20 22.18
N ALA A 201 18.64 7.31 22.72
CA ALA A 201 17.79 8.22 21.97
C ALA A 201 18.52 8.81 20.74
N ALA A 202 19.78 9.27 20.91
CA ALA A 202 20.59 9.79 19.82
C ALA A 202 20.94 8.71 18.76
N ALA A 203 21.18 7.46 19.18
CA ALA A 203 21.45 6.38 18.25
C ALA A 203 20.21 6.02 17.41
N GLU A 204 19.04 5.91 18.04
CA GLU A 204 17.77 5.59 17.38
C GLU A 204 17.28 6.73 16.48
N ALA A 205 17.47 7.97 16.90
CA ALA A 205 17.27 9.18 16.10
C ALA A 205 17.97 9.10 14.74
N ARG A 206 19.27 8.72 14.73
CA ARG A 206 20.05 8.57 13.50
C ARG A 206 19.49 7.48 12.57
N LYS A 207 18.95 6.39 13.12
CA LYS A 207 18.30 5.34 12.31
C LYS A 207 17.03 5.87 11.66
N LEU A 208 16.18 6.55 12.43
CA LEU A 208 14.92 7.11 11.94
C LEU A 208 15.15 8.24 10.91
N ARG A 209 16.32 8.90 10.92
CA ARG A 209 16.73 9.86 9.88
C ARG A 209 16.66 9.32 8.47
N LEU A 210 17.09 8.09 8.26
CA LEU A 210 17.04 7.45 6.94
C LEU A 210 15.61 7.07 6.52
N LEU A 211 14.70 6.98 7.49
CA LEU A 211 13.30 6.60 7.30
C LEU A 211 12.36 7.81 7.47
N SER A 212 12.90 9.04 7.46
CA SER A 212 12.13 10.24 7.78
C SER A 212 10.83 10.40 6.98
N PRO A 213 10.75 10.05 5.67
CA PRO A 213 9.50 10.18 4.92
C PRO A 213 8.39 9.23 5.38
N LEU A 214 8.75 8.15 6.10
CA LEU A 214 7.82 7.12 6.55
C LEU A 214 7.40 7.30 8.01
N VAL A 215 8.19 8.02 8.80
CA VAL A 215 7.99 8.17 10.25
C VAL A 215 7.14 9.39 10.53
N ASN A 216 6.15 9.25 11.42
CA ASN A 216 5.38 10.39 11.90
C ASN A 216 6.05 11.00 13.15
N PHE A 217 6.89 12.02 12.96
CA PHE A 217 7.56 12.71 14.06
C PHE A 217 6.63 13.54 14.93
N ASP A 218 5.39 13.82 14.49
CA ASP A 218 4.42 14.55 15.31
C ASP A 218 4.09 13.75 16.58
N VAL A 219 4.18 12.42 16.55
CA VAL A 219 4.05 11.57 17.75
C VAL A 219 5.11 11.88 18.82
N LEU A 220 6.31 12.31 18.43
CA LEU A 220 7.34 12.75 19.37
C LEU A 220 7.06 14.16 19.90
N ALA A 221 6.54 15.05 19.05
CA ALA A 221 6.14 16.39 19.46
C ALA A 221 5.01 16.35 20.51
N ASN A 222 4.04 15.44 20.38
CA ASN A 222 2.95 15.31 21.36
C ASN A 222 3.47 14.96 22.76
N GLU A 223 4.46 14.06 22.85
CA GLU A 223 5.04 13.65 24.14
C GLU A 223 5.74 14.82 24.85
N CYS A 224 6.32 15.76 24.09
CA CYS A 224 6.89 16.97 24.66
C CYS A 224 5.84 17.79 25.45
N PHE A 225 4.60 17.83 24.99
CA PHE A 225 3.54 18.65 25.61
C PHE A 225 2.79 17.96 26.75
N VAL A 226 2.72 16.63 26.76
CA VAL A 226 1.96 15.87 27.78
C VAL A 226 2.68 15.79 29.13
N GLU A 227 4.02 15.92 29.18
CA GLU A 227 4.84 15.65 30.38
C GLU A 227 5.45 16.89 31.08
N SER A 228 4.86 18.09 30.97
CA SER A 228 5.33 19.27 31.70
C SER A 228 5.05 19.14 33.20
N ASP A 229 6.09 19.01 34.03
CA ASP A 229 6.18 19.53 35.43
C ASP A 229 7.40 19.00 36.26
N GLY A 230 8.47 18.42 35.66
CA GLY A 230 9.65 17.92 36.42
C GLY A 230 11.03 18.25 35.81
N GLU A 231 12.03 18.57 36.66
CA GLU A 231 13.39 19.04 36.24
C GLU A 231 14.24 18.08 35.37
N PRO A 232 14.30 16.75 35.60
CA PRO A 232 15.09 15.85 34.74
C PRO A 232 14.63 15.81 33.27
N ARG A 233 13.48 16.42 32.95
CA ARG A 233 12.85 16.40 31.62
C ARG A 233 13.34 17.50 30.69
N ALA A 234 13.94 18.58 31.20
CA ALA A 234 14.35 19.72 30.36
C ALA A 234 15.41 19.33 29.30
N LEU A 235 16.36 18.45 29.66
CA LEU A 235 17.41 17.99 28.75
C LEU A 235 16.85 17.04 27.67
N LYS A 236 16.02 16.07 28.06
CA LYS A 236 15.34 15.16 27.13
C LYS A 236 14.44 15.91 26.16
N MET A 237 13.72 16.93 26.66
CA MET A 237 12.90 17.84 25.85
C MET A 237 13.74 18.56 24.80
N GLN A 238 14.92 19.07 25.16
CA GLN A 238 15.85 19.70 24.22
C GLN A 238 16.34 18.71 23.15
N ILE A 239 16.62 17.46 23.53
CA ILE A 239 17.04 16.42 22.57
C ILE A 239 15.91 16.09 21.58
N ILE A 240 14.68 15.87 22.06
CA ILE A 240 13.53 15.58 21.20
C ILE A 240 13.21 16.79 20.31
N ALA A 241 13.28 18.01 20.85
CA ALA A 241 13.05 19.23 20.07
C ALA A 241 14.11 19.45 18.99
N ALA A 242 15.39 19.25 19.32
CA ALA A 242 16.48 19.32 18.35
C ALA A 242 16.33 18.24 17.27
N LEU A 243 15.94 17.02 17.65
CA LEU A 243 15.70 15.93 16.72
C LEU A 243 14.53 16.24 15.78
N TYR A 244 13.40 16.71 16.34
CA TYR A 244 12.23 17.07 15.54
C TYR A 244 12.58 18.18 14.54
N ALA A 245 13.36 19.18 14.96
CA ALA A 245 13.81 20.26 14.09
C ALA A 245 14.76 19.77 12.98
N ASP A 246 15.74 18.91 13.28
CA ASP A 246 16.63 18.32 12.27
C ASP A 246 15.86 17.47 11.26
N MET A 247 14.80 16.80 11.69
CA MET A 247 14.06 15.82 10.89
C MET A 247 12.95 16.43 10.04
N THR A 248 12.27 17.45 10.57
CA THR A 248 11.11 18.08 9.92
C THR A 248 11.41 19.45 9.34
N GLY A 249 12.49 20.11 9.78
CA GLY A 249 12.77 21.51 9.49
C GLY A 249 11.93 22.51 10.31
N HIS A 250 11.08 22.02 11.22
CA HIS A 250 10.18 22.84 12.04
C HIS A 250 10.51 22.74 13.52
N ARG A 251 10.25 23.82 14.27
CA ARG A 251 10.40 23.82 15.72
C ARG A 251 9.21 23.10 16.37
N VAL A 252 9.43 22.36 17.47
CA VAL A 252 8.35 21.67 18.18
C VAL A 252 7.30 22.66 18.69
N GLU A 253 7.74 23.84 19.11
CA GLU A 253 6.89 24.90 19.64
C GLU A 253 5.89 25.42 18.59
N GLU A 254 6.25 25.38 17.30
CA GLU A 254 5.35 25.76 16.19
C GLU A 254 4.17 24.81 16.02
N ARG A 255 4.19 23.63 16.67
CA ARG A 255 3.09 22.66 16.63
C ARG A 255 2.17 22.70 17.85
N ARG A 256 2.50 23.51 18.88
CA ARG A 256 1.76 23.55 20.15
C ARG A 256 0.26 23.78 19.96
N TRP A 257 -0.11 24.69 19.06
CA TRP A 257 -1.50 25.04 18.76
C TRP A 257 -2.33 23.91 18.15
N GLN A 258 -1.73 22.79 17.73
CA GLN A 258 -2.47 21.63 17.26
C GLN A 258 -2.95 20.73 18.41
N PHE A 259 -2.51 21.00 19.63
CA PHE A 259 -2.81 20.23 20.83
C PHE A 259 -3.63 21.01 21.87
N ASP A 260 -3.84 22.30 21.64
CA ASP A 260 -4.75 23.17 22.40
C ASP A 260 -6.16 23.16 21.76
#